data_AF-A0A1F8J419-F1
#
_entry.id   AF-A0A1F8J419-F1
#
_cell.length_a   1.000
_cell.length_b   1.000
_cell.length_c   1.000
_cell.angle_alpha   90.00
_cell.angle_beta   90.00
_cell.angle_gamma   90.00
#
_symmetry.space_group_name_H-M   'P 1'
#
loop_
_entity.id
_entity.type
_entity.pdbx_description
1 polymer ?
#
loop_
_entity_poly.entity_id
_entity_poly.type
_entity_poly.pdbx_seq_one_letter_code
_entity_poly.pdbx_strand_id
1 'polypeptide(L)'
;MEKDGKLLQFINTKSDVIDNLKAIQEALSLSVNDGMVDLEDRLYNELLGLVDQASVSNSWEELEEVISKGKTLETDVDAFLNVHGQSTMSLPWPSIPKG
;
A
#
# COMPACT_ATOMS: atom_id res chain seq x y z
N MET A 1 -21.38 12.69 -18.15
CA MET A 1 -20.10 12.53 -18.88
C MET A 1 -18.90 12.95 -18.03
N GLU A 2 -18.75 14.22 -17.63
CA GLU A 2 -17.55 14.64 -16.84
C GLU A 2 -17.53 14.08 -15.40
N LYS A 3 -18.69 13.99 -14.74
CA LYS A 3 -18.81 13.38 -13.39
C LYS A 3 -18.51 11.87 -13.40
N ASP A 4 -18.94 11.17 -14.45
CA ASP A 4 -18.75 9.72 -14.59
C ASP A 4 -17.27 9.39 -14.81
N GLY A 5 -16.55 10.21 -15.56
CA GLY A 5 -15.11 10.08 -15.76
C GLY A 5 -14.31 10.26 -14.47
N LYS A 6 -14.64 11.27 -13.65
CA LYS A 6 -13.96 11.51 -12.36
C LYS A 6 -14.23 10.37 -11.35
N LEU A 7 -15.46 9.85 -11.32
CA LEU A 7 -15.80 8.71 -10.46
C LEU A 7 -15.07 7.44 -10.88
N LEU A 8 -15.02 7.13 -12.18
CA LEU A 8 -14.27 6.00 -12.69
C LEU A 8 -12.77 6.13 -12.40
N GLN A 9 -12.21 7.32 -12.56
CA GLN A 9 -10.81 7.58 -12.21
C GLN A 9 -10.54 7.33 -10.73
N PHE A 10 -11.41 7.80 -9.84
CA PHE A 10 -11.30 7.55 -8.40
C PHE A 10 -11.32 6.05 -8.08
N ILE A 11 -12.27 5.31 -8.64
CA ILE A 11 -12.39 3.87 -8.42
C ILE A 11 -11.14 3.12 -8.92
N ASN A 12 -10.64 3.47 -10.10
CA ASN A 12 -9.43 2.85 -10.65
C ASN A 12 -8.21 3.14 -9.78
N THR A 13 -7.99 4.40 -9.41
CA THR A 13 -6.87 4.78 -8.54
C THR A 13 -6.97 4.10 -7.18
N LYS A 14 -8.16 3.99 -6.61
CA LYS A 14 -8.40 3.24 -5.37
C LYS A 14 -8.01 1.76 -5.51
N SER A 15 -8.35 1.13 -6.64
CA SER A 15 -7.95 -0.25 -6.94
C SER A 15 -6.42 -0.36 -7.00
N ASP A 16 -5.75 0.54 -7.73
CA ASP A 16 -4.28 0.54 -7.86
C ASP A 16 -3.58 0.68 -6.51
N VAL A 17 -4.11 1.52 -5.61
CA VAL A 17 -3.59 1.66 -4.23
C VAL A 17 -3.72 0.36 -3.46
N ILE A 18 -4.88 -0.29 -3.53
CA ILE A 18 -5.12 -1.58 -2.84
C ILE A 18 -4.21 -2.67 -3.40
N ASP A 19 -3.99 -2.70 -4.71
CA ASP A 19 -3.12 -3.70 -5.34
C ASP A 19 -1.65 -3.51 -4.95
N ASN A 20 -1.18 -2.26 -4.81
CA ASN A 20 0.13 -1.97 -4.25
C ASN A 20 0.25 -2.45 -2.78
N LEU A 21 -0.76 -2.20 -1.95
CA LEU A 21 -0.76 -2.69 -0.56
C LEU A 21 -0.73 -4.23 -0.50
N LYS A 22 -1.46 -4.92 -1.39
CA LYS A 22 -1.39 -6.39 -1.49
C LYS A 22 -0.01 -6.89 -1.94
N ALA A 23 0.68 -6.17 -2.83
CA ALA A 23 2.04 -6.52 -3.20
C ALA A 23 3.01 -6.46 -1.99
N ILE A 24 2.84 -5.47 -1.10
CA ILE A 24 3.56 -5.43 0.19
C ILE A 24 3.20 -6.66 1.05
N GLN A 25 1.93 -7.05 1.08
CA GLN A 25 1.47 -8.23 1.82
C GLN A 25 2.15 -9.51 1.34
N GLU A 26 2.25 -9.68 0.01
CA GLU A 26 2.90 -10.83 -0.60
C GLU A 26 4.39 -10.87 -0.27
N ALA A 27 5.09 -9.73 -0.34
CA ALA A 27 6.50 -9.64 0.03
C ALA A 27 6.74 -10.01 1.50
N LEU A 28 5.93 -9.48 2.42
CA LEU A 28 6.00 -9.83 3.83
C LEU A 28 5.69 -11.32 4.06
N SER A 29 4.68 -11.87 3.39
CA SER A 29 4.31 -13.28 3.54
C SER A 29 5.42 -14.22 3.05
N LEU A 30 6.12 -13.86 1.96
CA LEU A 30 7.28 -14.61 1.48
C LEU A 30 8.42 -14.58 2.50
N SER A 31 8.69 -13.43 3.13
CA SER A 31 9.73 -13.33 4.16
C SER A 31 9.44 -14.20 5.40
N VAL A 32 8.17 -14.30 5.82
CA VAL A 32 7.75 -15.21 6.90
C VAL A 32 7.99 -16.68 6.55
N ASN A 33 7.74 -17.07 5.30
CA ASN A 33 8.01 -18.43 4.83
C ASN A 33 9.51 -18.77 4.82
N ASP A 34 10.38 -17.77 4.67
CA ASP A 34 11.83 -17.90 4.76
C ASP A 34 12.36 -17.87 6.20
N GLY A 35 11.45 -17.85 7.20
CA GLY A 35 11.77 -17.83 8.62
C GLY A 35 12.06 -16.43 9.18
N MET A 36 11.77 -15.38 8.42
CA MET A 36 11.91 -13.98 8.84
C MET A 36 10.59 -13.53 9.45
N VAL A 37 10.56 -13.41 10.78
CA VAL A 37 9.34 -13.07 11.50
C VAL A 37 9.40 -11.62 11.94
N ASP A 38 8.40 -10.83 11.54
CA ASP A 38 8.10 -9.56 12.20
C ASP A 38 7.60 -9.87 13.62
N LEU A 39 8.51 -9.83 14.60
CA LEU A 39 8.24 -10.29 15.97
C LEU A 39 7.13 -9.49 16.69
N GLU A 40 6.78 -8.30 16.18
CA GLU A 40 5.77 -7.42 16.76
C GLU A 40 4.48 -7.38 15.94
N ASP A 41 4.40 -8.13 14.82
CA ASP A 41 3.34 -8.04 13.81
C ASP A 41 3.04 -6.59 13.38
N ARG A 42 4.00 -5.66 13.56
CA ARG A 42 3.78 -4.22 13.38
C ARG A 42 3.47 -3.91 11.93
N LEU A 43 4.32 -4.38 11.01
CA LEU A 43 4.21 -4.11 9.58
C LEU A 43 2.94 -4.74 9.02
N TYR A 44 2.61 -5.95 9.48
CA TYR A 44 1.43 -6.65 9.02
C TYR A 44 0.13 -5.99 9.52
N ASN A 45 0.07 -5.59 10.79
CA ASN A 45 -1.10 -4.89 11.34
C ASN A 45 -1.29 -3.50 10.72
N GLU A 46 -0.20 -2.76 10.51
CA GLU A 46 -0.23 -1.47 9.81
C GLU A 46 -0.74 -1.64 8.38
N LEU A 47 -0.26 -2.66 7.67
CA LEU A 47 -0.71 -2.99 6.32
C LEU A 47 -2.22 -3.28 6.27
N LEU A 48 -2.73 -4.14 7.16
CA LEU A 48 -4.17 -4.44 7.24
C LEU A 48 -4.99 -3.18 7.48
N GLY A 49 -4.53 -2.33 8.40
CA GLY A 49 -5.17 -1.04 8.67
C GLY A 49 -5.22 -0.13 7.45
N LEU A 50 -4.17 -0.12 6.62
CA LEU A 50 -4.14 0.66 5.38
C LEU A 50 -5.05 0.07 4.29
N VAL A 51 -5.12 -1.26 4.16
CA VAL A 51 -6.05 -1.91 3.21
C VAL A 51 -7.50 -1.61 3.57
N ASP A 52 -7.84 -1.67 4.86
CA ASP A 52 -9.17 -1.32 5.35
C ASP A 52 -9.48 0.16 5.10
N GLN A 53 -8.57 1.08 5.45
CA GLN A 53 -8.70 2.51 5.18
C GLN A 53 -8.89 2.79 3.67
N ALA A 54 -8.06 2.18 2.83
CA ALA A 54 -8.16 2.29 1.38
C ALA A 54 -9.54 1.83 0.92
N SER A 55 -10.02 0.67 1.40
CA SER A 55 -11.28 0.06 0.98
C SER A 55 -12.50 0.91 1.34
N VAL A 56 -12.46 1.64 2.47
CA VAL A 56 -13.56 2.51 2.90
C VAL A 56 -13.43 3.97 2.46
N SER A 57 -12.30 4.36 1.87
CA SER A 57 -12.07 5.74 1.39
C SER A 57 -13.10 6.14 0.33
N ASN A 58 -13.68 7.33 0.49
CA ASN A 58 -14.69 7.91 -0.39
C ASN A 58 -14.28 9.28 -0.96
N SER A 59 -13.10 9.79 -0.58
CA SER A 59 -12.54 11.03 -1.11
C SER A 59 -11.10 10.85 -1.59
N TRP A 60 -10.66 11.80 -2.42
CA TRP A 60 -9.27 11.85 -2.88
C TRP A 60 -8.31 12.15 -1.74
N GLU A 61 -8.70 12.99 -0.79
CA GLU A 61 -7.88 13.36 0.37
C GLU A 61 -7.63 12.15 1.28
N GLU A 62 -8.67 11.34 1.55
CA GLU A 62 -8.53 10.09 2.32
C GLU A 62 -7.59 9.12 1.59
N LEU A 63 -7.74 9.00 0.27
CA LEU A 63 -6.88 8.12 -0.53
C LEU A 63 -5.43 8.64 -0.60
N GLU A 64 -5.22 9.96 -0.58
CA GLU A 64 -3.89 10.58 -0.53
C GLU A 64 -3.16 10.22 0.75
N GLU A 65 -3.88 10.28 1.87
CA GLU A 65 -3.36 9.90 3.18
C GLU A 65 -2.94 8.42 3.18
N VAL A 66 -3.77 7.54 2.62
CA VAL A 66 -3.44 6.11 2.47
C VAL A 66 -2.18 5.93 1.62
N ILE A 67 -2.08 6.61 0.46
CA ILE A 67 -0.89 6.53 -0.40
C ILE A 67 0.36 6.99 0.35
N SER A 68 0.28 8.10 1.09
CA SER A 68 1.40 8.63 1.85
C SER A 68 1.86 7.64 2.93
N LYS A 69 0.93 7.05 3.68
CA LYS A 69 1.25 6.03 4.69
C LYS A 69 1.76 4.74 4.06
N GLY A 70 1.18 4.32 2.94
CA GLY A 70 1.62 3.16 2.17
C GLY A 70 3.06 3.26 1.69
N LYS A 71 3.49 4.44 1.23
CA LYS A 71 4.90 4.71 0.86
C LYS A 71 5.85 4.65 2.06
N THR A 72 5.42 5.14 3.21
CA THR A 72 6.20 5.01 4.45
C THR A 72 6.33 3.54 4.84
N LEU A 73 5.23 2.80 4.82
CA LEU A 73 5.23 1.36 5.12
C LEU A 73 6.09 0.57 4.13
N GLU A 74 6.03 0.89 2.83
CA GLU A 74 6.92 0.30 1.83
C GLU A 74 8.39 0.53 2.18
N THR A 75 8.76 1.74 2.59
CA THR A 75 10.15 2.04 3.00
C THR A 75 10.57 1.24 4.24
N ASP A 76 9.66 1.09 5.21
CA ASP A 76 9.89 0.29 6.42
C ASP A 76 10.05 -1.20 6.09
N VAL A 77 9.22 -1.73 5.18
CA VAL A 77 9.28 -3.11 4.69
C VAL A 77 10.55 -3.35 3.89
N ASP A 78 10.92 -2.41 3.02
CA ASP A 78 12.19 -2.46 2.27
C ASP A 78 13.37 -2.52 3.24
N ALA A 79 13.37 -1.71 4.29
CA ALA A 79 14.43 -1.73 5.30
C ALA A 79 14.48 -3.08 6.04
N PHE A 80 13.32 -3.62 6.42
CA PHE A 80 13.20 -4.94 7.04
C PHE A 80 13.76 -6.04 6.13
N LEU A 81 13.33 -6.11 4.88
CA LEU A 81 13.76 -7.12 3.91
C LEU A 81 15.26 -7.00 3.58
N ASN A 82 15.78 -5.78 3.47
CA ASN A 82 17.21 -5.54 3.23
C ASN A 82 18.10 -6.04 4.36
N VAL A 83 17.67 -5.92 5.63
CA VAL A 83 18.40 -6.50 6.79
C VAL A 83 18.56 -8.02 6.64
N HIS A 84 17.62 -8.65 5.95
CA HIS A 84 17.63 -10.08 5.67
C HIS A 84 18.18 -10.47 4.29
N GLY A 85 18.80 -9.51 3.58
CA GLY A 85 19.45 -9.74 2.28
C GLY A 85 18.48 -9.89 1.10
N GLN A 86 17.21 -9.51 1.27
CA GLN A 86 16.23 -9.46 0.19
C GLN A 86 16.13 -8.04 -0.38
N SER A 87 16.05 -7.94 -1.71
CA SER A 87 15.86 -6.68 -2.42
C SER A 87 14.42 -6.56 -2.88
N THR A 88 13.84 -5.37 -2.72
CA THR A 88 12.51 -5.02 -3.22
C THR A 88 12.60 -4.06 -4.41
N MET A 89 11.48 -3.88 -5.10
CA MET A 89 11.32 -2.84 -6.11
C MET A 89 10.24 -1.86 -5.65
N SER A 90 10.47 -0.57 -5.90
CA SER A 90 9.48 0.45 -5.58
C SER A 90 8.19 0.26 -6.36
N LEU A 91 7.07 0.34 -5.66
CA LEU A 91 5.73 0.16 -6.17
C LEU A 91 5.27 1.40 -6.95
N PRO A 92 4.45 1.19 -8.00
CA PRO A 92 3.94 2.27 -8.83
C PRO A 92 2.78 2.99 -8.13
N TRP A 93 3.06 3.77 -7.09
CA TRP A 93 2.04 4.53 -6.38
C TRP A 93 1.36 5.55 -7.30
N PRO A 94 0.01 5.53 -7.40
CA PRO A 94 -0.70 6.46 -8.27
C PRO A 94 -0.59 7.89 -7.75
N SER A 95 -0.68 8.85 -8.68
CA SER A 95 -0.75 10.28 -8.36
C SER A 95 -2.20 10.72 -8.32
N ILE A 96 -2.55 11.51 -7.31
CA ILE A 96 -3.89 12.05 -7.18
C ILE A 96 -4.03 13.29 -8.06
N PRO A 97 -5.14 13.42 -8.82
CA PRO A 97 -5.41 14.62 -9.59
C PRO A 97 -5.51 15.83 -8.67
N LYS A 98 -4.71 16.86 -8.92
CA LYS A 98 -4.90 18.16 -8.26
C LYS A 98 -6.10 18.85 -8.89
N GLY A 99 -7.12 19.09 -8.07
CA GLY A 99 -8.31 19.86 -8.43
C GLY A 99 -8.00 21.33 -8.70
#